data_AF-L5NI39-F1
#
_entry.id   AF-L5NI39-F1
#
_cell.length_a   1.000
_cell.length_b   1.000
_cell.length_c   1.000
_cell.angle_alpha   90.00
_cell.angle_beta   90.00
_cell.angle_gamma   90.00
#
_symmetry.space_group_name_H-M   'P 1'
#
loop_
_entity.id
_entity.type
_entity.pdbx_description
1 polymer ?
#
loop_
_entity_poly.entity_id
_entity_poly.type
_entity_poly.pdbx_seq_one_letter_code
_entity_poly.pdbx_strand_id
1 'polypeptide(L)' 'MRVRDLPLSSALVSHYESNGIEELYPPQAAAVDA' A
#
# COMPACT_ATOMS: atom_id res chain seq x y z
N MET A 1 7.58 1.90 -1.35
CA MET A 1 6.59 1.27 -2.25
C MET A 1 5.28 2.01 -2.09
N ARG A 2 4.58 2.39 -3.17
CA ARG A 2 3.30 3.09 -3.04
C ARG A 2 2.19 2.09 -2.77
N VAL A 3 1.17 2.50 -2.03
CA VAL A 3 0.01 1.64 -1.71
C VAL A 3 -0.72 1.21 -2.99
N ARG A 4 -0.82 2.07 -4.02
CA ARG A 4 -1.37 1.73 -5.34
C ARG A 4 -0.60 0.68 -6.14
N ASP A 5 0.65 0.38 -5.76
CA ASP A 5 1.46 -0.63 -6.44
C ASP A 5 1.18 -2.04 -5.89
N LEU A 6 0.41 -2.15 -4.79
CA LEU A 6 0.07 -3.43 -4.18
C LEU A 6 -0.91 -4.22 -5.04
N PRO A 7 -0.80 -5.56 -5.07
CA PRO A 7 -1.74 -6.44 -5.79
C PRO A 7 -3.05 -6.60 -5.01
N LEU A 8 -3.67 -5.48 -4.63
CA LEU A 8 -4.91 -5.41 -3.86
C LEU A 8 -6.04 -4.82 -4.71
N SER A 9 -7.27 -5.00 -4.22
CA SER A 9 -8.42 -4.39 -4.89
C SER A 9 -8.34 -2.87 -4.85
N SER A 10 -8.87 -2.22 -5.90
CA SER A 10 -8.93 -0.75 -5.98
C SER A 10 -9.67 -0.13 -4.80
N ALA A 11 -10.74 -0.78 -4.31
CA ALA A 11 -11.48 -0.33 -3.13
C ALA A 11 -10.60 -0.24 -1.88
N LEU A 12 -9.70 -1.20 -1.69
CA LEU A 12 -8.81 -1.23 -0.52
C LEU A 12 -7.70 -0.19 -0.66
N VAL A 13 -7.11 -0.05 -1.85
CA VAL A 13 -6.13 1.02 -2.16
C VAL A 13 -6.74 2.41 -1.90
N SER A 14 -7.94 2.68 -2.43
CA SER A 14 -8.62 3.96 -2.26
C SER A 14 -8.94 4.27 -0.80
N HIS A 15 -9.26 3.26 0.02
CA HIS A 15 -9.47 3.45 1.45
C HIS A 15 -8.22 4.02 2.12
N TYR A 16 -7.04 3.42 1.87
CA TYR A 16 -5.80 3.88 2.49
C TYR A 16 -5.34 5.25 1.98
N GLU A 17 -5.39 5.48 0.66
CA GLU A 17 -4.99 6.78 0.09
C GLU A 17 -5.92 7.91 0.57
N SER A 18 -7.23 7.67 0.71
CA SER A 18 -8.18 8.66 1.25
C SER A 18 -7.91 8.98 2.73
N ASN A 19 -7.19 8.11 3.44
CA ASN A 19 -6.74 8.34 4.82
C ASN A 19 -5.29 8.91 4.88
N GLY A 20 -4.72 9.32 3.73
CA GLY A 20 -3.37 9.88 3.65
C GLY A 20 -2.25 8.84 3.74
N ILE A 21 -2.56 7.55 3.64
CA ILE A 21 -1.58 6.47 3.67
C ILE A 21 -1.26 6.12 2.22
N GLU A 22 -0.21 6.76 1.69
CA GLU A 22 0.20 6.62 0.29
C GLU A 22 1.43 5.73 0.11
N GLU A 23 2.27 5.61 1.14
CA GLU A 23 3.55 4.90 1.09
C GLU A 23 3.68 3.91 2.24
N LEU A 24 4.21 2.73 1.91
CA LEU A 24 4.56 1.70 2.88
C LEU A 24 5.90 2.02 3.54
N TYR A 25 5.99 1.77 4.84
CA TYR A 25 7.25 1.80 5.56
C TYR A 25 8.19 0.67 5.09
N PRO A 26 9.52 0.82 5.22
CA PRO A 26 10.49 -0.19 4.79
C PRO A 26 10.19 -1.63 5.25
N PRO A 27 9.83 -1.91 6.53
CA PRO A 27 9.48 -3.28 6.92
C PRO A 27 8.21 -3.81 6.25
N GLN A 28 7.25 -2.95 5.90
CA GLN A 28 6.02 -3.36 5.24
C GLN A 28 6.28 -3.69 3.76
N ALA A 29 7.09 -2.89 3.08
CA ALA A 29 7.51 -3.17 1.70
C ALA A 29 8.31 -4.49 1.62
N ALA A 30 9.24 -4.70 2.55
CA ALA A 30 10.00 -5.95 2.64
C ALA A 30 9.11 -7.19 2.85
N ALA A 31 7.97 -7.03 3.53
CA ALA A 31 7.00 -8.12 3.72
C ALA A 31 6.17 -8.43 2.46
N VAL A 32 6.07 -7.50 1.50
CA VAL A 32 5.40 -7.71 0.21
C VAL A 32 6.31 -8.46 -0.77
N ASP A 33 7.62 -8.21 -0.67
CA ASP A 33 8.63 -8.81 -1.56
C ASP A 33 9.09 -10.22 -1.12
N ALA A 34 8.66 -10.69 0.07
CA ALA A 34 9.01 -11.99 0.65
C ALA A 34 8.04 -13.10 0.22
#